data_AF-A0A259HZ64-F1
#
_entry.id   AF-A0A259HZ64-F1
#
_cell.length_a   1.000
_cell.length_b   1.000
_cell.length_c   1.000
_cell.angle_alpha   90.00
_cell.angle_beta   90.00
_cell.angle_gamma   90.00
#
_symmetry.space_group_name_H-M   'P 1'
#
loop_
_entity.id
_entity.type
_entity.pdbx_description
1 polymer ?
#
loop_
_entity_poly.entity_id
_entity_poly.type
_entity_poly.pdbx_seq_one_letter_code
_entity_poly.pdbx_strand_id
1 'polypeptide(L)'
;MIGLGMLDMTNKFLAPYACDHCGSISFKSLHNKHHRCSQCRKQVNLYGKTLGFMLPDDPDINYEPEKVLIDVTVACDMQYVLEDKNYHCPKCKNETLRFEECGL
;
A
#
# COMPACT_ATOMS: atom_id res chain seq x y z
N MET A 1 -6.18 0.95 -21.92
CA MET A 1 -6.00 1.08 -20.46
C MET A 1 -5.80 -0.31 -19.89
N ILE A 2 -4.56 -0.68 -19.60
CA ILE A 2 -4.25 -1.94 -18.92
C ILE A 2 -3.24 -1.57 -17.83
N GLY A 3 -3.75 -1.27 -16.64
CA GLY A 3 -2.92 -1.08 -15.45
C GLY A 3 -2.58 -2.45 -14.87
N LEU A 4 -1.44 -3.02 -15.28
CA LEU A 4 -0.90 -4.27 -14.75
C LEU A 4 0.38 -3.97 -13.98
N GLY A 5 0.24 -3.34 -12.82
CA GLY A 5 1.37 -2.87 -12.02
C GLY A 5 1.41 -3.38 -10.59
N MET A 6 0.66 -4.43 -10.22
CA MET A 6 0.76 -5.07 -8.88
C MET A 6 0.06 -6.44 -8.81
N LEU A 7 -0.14 -7.09 -9.96
CA LEU A 7 -0.76 -8.40 -10.07
C LEU A 7 0.32 -9.43 -10.34
N ASP A 8 0.84 -10.06 -9.28
CA ASP A 8 1.45 -11.38 -9.44
C ASP A 8 0.36 -12.29 -10.03
N MET A 9 0.67 -13.15 -11.01
CA MET A 9 -0.28 -13.96 -11.82
C MET A 9 -1.12 -14.97 -11.00
N THR A 10 -1.16 -14.82 -9.67
CA THR A 10 -1.87 -15.60 -8.66
C THR A 10 -2.98 -14.82 -7.94
N ASN A 11 -3.47 -13.68 -8.47
CA ASN A 11 -4.55 -12.86 -7.86
C ASN A 11 -4.23 -12.32 -6.45
N LYS A 12 -2.95 -12.18 -6.10
CA LYS A 12 -2.56 -11.66 -4.78
C LYS A 12 -2.34 -10.16 -4.87
N PHE A 13 -3.27 -9.39 -4.32
CA PHE A 13 -3.08 -7.96 -4.12
C PHE A 13 -2.05 -7.74 -3.00
N LEU A 14 -0.94 -7.08 -3.36
CA LEU A 14 0.20 -6.84 -2.47
C LEU A 14 0.34 -5.37 -2.17
N ALA A 15 0.67 -5.03 -0.92
CA ALA A 15 1.04 -3.69 -0.51
C ALA A 15 2.44 -3.68 0.10
N PRO A 16 3.23 -2.62 -0.16
CA PRO A 16 4.54 -2.45 0.47
C PRO A 16 4.38 -2.21 1.98
N TYR A 17 5.36 -2.67 2.76
CA TYR A 17 5.41 -2.48 4.21
C TYR A 17 6.84 -2.23 4.67
N ALA A 18 6.97 -1.60 5.84
CA ALA A 18 8.25 -1.39 6.50
C ALA A 18 8.37 -2.16 7.80
N CYS A 19 9.55 -2.73 8.03
CA CYS A 19 9.93 -3.25 9.33
C CYS A 19 11.02 -2.38 9.94
N ASP A 20 10.67 -1.59 10.96
CA ASP A 20 11.62 -0.75 11.67
C ASP A 20 12.72 -1.52 12.39
N HIS A 21 12.42 -2.72 12.85
CA HIS A 21 13.41 -3.53 13.54
C HIS A 21 14.47 -4.09 12.60
N CYS A 22 14.08 -4.46 11.37
CA CYS A 22 14.98 -5.03 10.38
C CYS A 22 15.55 -3.97 9.43
N GLY A 23 14.98 -2.76 9.39
CA GLY A 23 15.35 -1.73 8.43
C GLY A 23 14.96 -2.08 6.98
N SER A 24 14.02 -3.00 6.79
CA SER A 24 13.69 -3.59 5.49
C SER A 24 12.32 -3.15 4.97
N ILE A 25 12.21 -3.02 3.64
CA ILE A 25 10.95 -2.85 2.93
C ILE A 25 10.66 -4.13 2.13
N SER A 26 9.42 -4.58 2.15
CA SER A 26 8.97 -5.74 1.36
C SER A 26 7.46 -5.64 1.11
N PHE A 27 6.85 -6.70 0.58
CA PHE A 27 5.44 -6.72 0.19
C PHE A 27 4.64 -7.75 0.98
N LYS A 28 3.38 -7.45 1.29
CA LYS A 28 2.44 -8.36 1.95
C LYS A 28 1.10 -8.33 1.26
N SER A 29 0.39 -9.46 1.30
CA SER A 29 -0.98 -9.52 0.82
C SER A 29 -1.90 -8.66 1.69
N LEU A 30 -2.75 -7.88 1.02
CA LEU A 30 -3.80 -7.08 1.65
C LEU A 30 -4.90 -7.93 2.30
N HIS A 31 -5.06 -9.19 1.90
CA HIS A 31 -6.05 -10.10 2.51
C HIS A 31 -5.68 -10.58 3.92
N ASN A 32 -4.43 -10.37 4.36
CA ASN A 32 -3.99 -10.87 5.65
C ASN A 32 -4.26 -9.85 6.76
N LYS A 33 -5.09 -10.19 7.75
CA LYS A 33 -5.40 -9.32 8.90
C LYS A 33 -4.20 -9.08 9.84
N HIS A 34 -3.14 -9.88 9.73
CA HIS A 34 -1.97 -9.82 10.61
C HIS A 34 -0.68 -9.65 9.82
N HIS A 35 -0.31 -8.40 9.57
CA HIS A 35 0.96 -8.08 8.94
C HIS A 35 2.09 -8.20 9.97
N ARG A 36 2.93 -9.22 9.77
CA ARG A 36 4.16 -9.45 10.55
C ARG A 36 5.36 -9.54 9.62
N CYS A 37 6.48 -8.97 10.04
CA CYS A 37 7.76 -9.10 9.36
C CYS A 37 8.12 -10.59 9.19
N SER A 38 8.53 -10.99 7.98
CA SER A 38 8.96 -12.37 7.71
C SER A 38 10.18 -12.77 8.53
N GLN A 39 11.08 -11.83 8.82
CA GLN A 39 12.33 -12.08 9.54
C GLN A 39 12.15 -12.06 11.06
N CYS A 40 11.65 -10.95 11.62
CA CYS A 40 11.60 -10.76 13.08
C CYS A 40 10.21 -11.00 13.70
N ARG A 41 9.20 -11.32 12.88
CA ARG A 41 7.81 -11.60 13.30
C ARG A 41 7.09 -10.46 14.05
N LYS A 42 7.73 -9.31 14.25
CA LYS A 42 7.08 -8.11 14.81
C LYS A 42 5.99 -7.61 13.88
N GLN A 43 4.97 -7.00 14.47
CA GLN A 43 3.90 -6.33 13.73
C GLN A 43 4.48 -5.20 12.89
N VAL A 44 3.95 -5.04 11.68
CA VAL A 44 4.38 -4.02 10.72
C VAL A 44 3.16 -3.31 10.17
N ASN A 45 3.35 -2.05 9.78
CA ASN A 45 2.34 -1.27 9.07
C ASN A 45 2.63 -1.31 7.58
N LEU A 46 1.57 -1.45 6.79
CA LEU A 46 1.64 -1.28 5.35
C LEU A 46 1.74 0.21 5.02
N TYR A 47 2.37 0.53 3.91
CA TYR A 47 2.24 1.85 3.30
C TYR A 47 0.94 1.94 2.51
N GLY A 48 0.41 3.15 2.39
CA GLY A 48 -0.92 3.39 1.83
C GLY A 48 -2.04 3.13 2.83
N LYS A 49 -3.27 3.19 2.34
CA LYS A 49 -4.50 2.99 3.12
C LYS A 49 -5.45 2.08 2.37
N THR A 50 -6.14 1.21 3.10
CA THR A 50 -7.30 0.48 2.58
C THR A 50 -8.54 1.28 2.89
N LEU A 51 -9.25 1.69 1.85
CA LEU A 51 -10.57 2.30 1.95
C LEU A 51 -11.60 1.17 1.88
N GLY A 52 -12.64 1.25 2.72
CA GLY A 52 -13.83 0.41 2.55
C GLY A 52 -14.56 0.79 1.26
N PHE A 53 -15.49 -0.06 0.81
CA PHE A 53 -16.30 0.20 -0.39
C PHE A 53 -16.88 1.62 -0.33
N MET A 54 -16.36 2.52 -1.19
CA MET A 54 -16.95 3.84 -1.35
C MET A 54 -18.29 3.64 -2.03
N LEU A 55 -19.39 3.81 -1.29
CA LEU A 55 -20.68 3.97 -1.93
C LEU A 55 -20.62 5.26 -2.75
N PRO A 56 -21.22 5.32 -3.95
CA PRO A 56 -21.25 6.53 -4.76
C PRO A 56 -21.73 7.79 -4.02
N ASP A 57 -22.52 7.58 -2.95
CA ASP A 57 -23.15 8.62 -2.14
C ASP A 57 -22.37 9.00 -0.87
N ASP A 58 -21.24 8.33 -0.57
CA ASP A 58 -20.39 8.61 0.60
C ASP A 58 -18.90 8.54 0.23
N PRO A 59 -18.41 9.52 -0.57
CA PRO A 59 -16.99 9.59 -0.93
C PRO A 59 -16.15 9.95 0.30
N ASP A 60 -14.98 9.32 0.47
CA ASP A 60 -14.01 9.76 1.47
C ASP A 60 -13.59 11.20 1.14
N ILE A 61 -13.98 12.14 2.01
CA ILE A 61 -13.72 13.58 1.87
C ILE A 61 -12.22 13.87 1.77
N ASN A 62 -11.36 12.95 2.21
CA ASN A 62 -9.90 13.07 2.17
C ASN A 62 -9.27 12.30 1.00
N TYR A 63 -10.06 11.82 0.03
CA TYR A 63 -9.53 11.25 -1.20
C TYR A 63 -9.17 12.38 -2.18
N GLU A 64 -7.88 12.59 -2.38
CA GLU A 64 -7.33 13.59 -3.29
C GLU A 64 -6.67 12.89 -4.49
N PRO A 65 -7.36 12.71 -5.63
CA PRO A 65 -6.88 11.89 -6.74
C PRO A 65 -5.54 12.38 -7.33
N GLU A 66 -5.28 13.69 -7.29
CA GLU A 66 -4.02 14.30 -7.74
C GLU A 66 -2.80 13.87 -6.92
N LYS A 67 -3.04 13.33 -5.72
CA LYS A 67 -2.01 12.86 -4.79
C LYS A 67 -1.94 11.33 -4.75
N VAL A 68 -2.50 10.60 -5.71
CA VAL A 68 -2.53 9.13 -5.71
C VAL A 68 -1.55 8.56 -6.74
N LEU A 69 -0.66 7.69 -6.28
CA LEU A 69 0.27 6.90 -7.12
C LEU A 69 -0.32 5.55 -7.49
N ILE A 70 -1.09 4.92 -6.60
CA ILE A 70 -1.70 3.63 -6.85
C ILE A 70 -3.13 3.68 -6.33
N ASP A 71 -4.08 3.40 -7.22
CA ASP A 71 -5.47 3.18 -6.86
C ASP A 71 -5.92 1.83 -7.44
N VAL A 72 -6.17 0.87 -6.56
CA VAL A 72 -6.55 -0.49 -6.96
C VAL A 72 -7.73 -0.98 -6.13
N THR A 73 -8.79 -1.40 -6.82
CA THR A 73 -9.88 -2.16 -6.21
C THR A 73 -9.43 -3.60 -5.95
N VAL A 74 -9.39 -3.96 -4.67
CA VAL A 74 -8.99 -5.26 -4.12
C VAL A 74 -10.26 -6.04 -3.77
N ALA A 75 -10.73 -6.88 -4.70
CA ALA A 75 -12.03 -7.56 -4.58
C ALA A 75 -13.23 -6.58 -4.52
N CYS A 76 -14.45 -7.11 -4.35
CA CYS A 76 -15.68 -6.34 -4.49
C CYS A 76 -15.94 -5.31 -3.37
N ASP A 77 -15.11 -5.22 -2.33
CA ASP A 77 -15.43 -4.46 -1.11
C ASP A 77 -14.27 -3.64 -0.53
N MET A 78 -13.09 -3.68 -1.15
CA MET A 78 -11.91 -3.00 -0.64
C MET A 78 -11.19 -2.25 -1.76
N GLN A 79 -10.73 -1.05 -1.45
CA GLN A 79 -9.89 -0.25 -2.33
C GLN A 79 -8.57 0.03 -1.61
N TYR A 80 -7.47 -0.06 -2.33
CA TYR A 80 -6.14 0.25 -1.82
C TYR A 80 -5.62 1.50 -2.51
N VAL A 81 -5.18 2.46 -1.71
CA VAL A 81 -4.66 3.74 -2.17
C VAL A 81 -3.25 3.96 -1.61
N LEU A 82 -2.29 4.21 -2.50
CA LEU A 82 -0.96 4.71 -2.16
C LEU A 82 -0.85 6.16 -2.65
N GLU A 83 -0.49 7.08 -1.77
CA GLU A 83 -0.43 8.51 -2.05
C GLU A 83 0.99 8.92 -2.47
N ASP A 84 1.14 9.94 -3.32
CA ASP A 84 2.42 10.61 -3.59
C ASP A 84 2.76 11.52 -2.42
N LYS A 85 3.43 10.95 -1.42
CA LYS A 85 3.98 11.68 -0.29
C LYS A 85 5.26 11.04 0.23
N ASN A 86 5.92 11.74 1.14
CA ASN A 86 7.01 11.17 1.90
C ASN A 86 6.46 10.17 2.92
N TYR A 87 7.08 9.00 2.94
CA TYR A 87 6.80 7.93 3.89
C TYR A 87 8.00 7.74 4.82
N HIS A 88 7.71 7.22 6.02
CA HIS A 88 8.73 6.81 6.97
C HIS A 88 9.68 5.77 6.37
N CYS A 89 10.98 6.06 6.35
CA CYS A 89 11.99 5.11 5.91
C CYS A 89 12.47 4.26 7.10
N PRO A 90 12.33 2.92 7.07
CA PRO A 90 12.73 2.07 8.20
C PRO A 90 14.25 2.02 8.39
N LYS A 91 15.05 2.46 7.40
CA LYS A 91 16.50 2.53 7.50
C LYS A 91 16.97 3.86 8.09
N CYS A 92 16.43 4.98 7.58
CA CYS A 92 16.86 6.32 7.97
C CYS A 92 16.09 6.87 9.19
N LYS A 93 14.97 6.25 9.56
CA LYS A 93 14.06 6.67 10.64
C LYS A 93 13.43 8.06 10.45
N ASN A 94 13.44 8.55 9.21
CA ASN A 94 12.90 9.85 8.82
C ASN A 94 11.89 9.67 7.67
N GLU A 95 10.97 10.63 7.52
CA GLU A 95 9.99 10.70 6.42
C GLU A 95 10.65 11.18 5.13
N THR A 96 11.34 10.26 4.47
CA THR A 96 12.18 10.54 3.29
C THR A 96 11.99 9.53 2.17
N LEU A 97 11.26 8.43 2.42
CA LEU A 97 10.97 7.43 1.41
C LEU A 97 9.91 7.96 0.46
N ARG A 98 10.13 7.87 -0.85
CA ARG A 98 9.13 8.16 -1.87
C ARG A 98 8.93 6.93 -2.74
N PHE A 99 7.69 6.73 -3.16
CA PHE A 99 7.37 5.76 -4.20
C PHE A 99 7.21 6.52 -5.52
N GLU A 100 7.56 5.88 -6.62
CA GLU A 100 7.43 6.43 -7.96
C GLU A 100 6.84 5.34 -8.84
N GLU A 101 6.00 5.72 -9.80
CA GLU A 101 5.54 4.80 -10.84
C GLU A 101 6.72 4.47 -11.77
N CYS A 102 7.17 3.22 -11.72
CA CYS A 102 8.25 2.73 -12.57
C CYS A 102 7.68 1.82 -13.68
N GLY A 103 7.38 2.40 -14.84
CA GLY A 103 6.97 1.69 -16.07
C GLY A 103 5.78 2.34 -16.78
N LEU A 104 5.89 2.52 -18.10
CA LEU A 104 4.81 2.90 -19.03
C LEU A 104 4.32 1.66 -19.78
#